data_AF-A0A8R1ELB1-F1
#
_entry.id   AF-A0A8R1ELB1-F1
#
_cell.length_a   1.000
_cell.length_b   1.000
_cell.length_c   1.000
_cell.angle_alpha   90.00
_cell.angle_beta   90.00
_cell.angle_gamma   90.00
#
_symmetry.space_group_name_H-M   'P 1'
#
loop_
_entity.id
_entity.type
_entity.pdbx_description
1 polymer ?
#
loop_
_entity_poly.entity_id
_entity_poly.type
_entity_poly.pdbx_seq_one_letter_code
_entity_poly.pdbx_strand_id
1 'polypeptide(L)' 'MTTIAAVRPRRMYGTADDDSSLPPDYTVFGQLDEDSTKTVADIAAKGTDTGAGDGAPKETVAITGVSTK' A
#
# COMPACT_ATOMS: atom_id res chain seq x y z
N MET A 1 8.30 -7.27 -1.82
CA MET A 1 7.56 -7.33 -3.10
C MET A 1 6.16 -6.75 -2.91
N THR A 2 5.91 -5.47 -3.25
CA THR A 2 4.57 -4.82 -3.11
C THR A 2 4.10 -4.25 -4.46
N THR A 3 2.80 -4.33 -4.77
CA THR A 3 2.19 -3.88 -6.04
C THR A 3 0.99 -2.96 -5.74
N ILE A 4 0.83 -1.86 -6.46
CA ILE A 4 -0.27 -0.87 -6.30
C ILE A 4 -1.40 -1.16 -7.30
N ALA A 5 -2.67 -1.12 -6.87
CA ALA A 5 -3.86 -1.35 -7.72
C ALA A 5 -5.02 -0.36 -7.46
N ALA A 6 -5.89 -0.13 -8.46
CA ALA A 6 -6.99 0.86 -8.45
C ALA A 6 -8.41 0.23 -8.43
N VAL A 7 -9.35 0.85 -7.70
CA VAL A 7 -10.66 0.30 -7.26
C VAL A 7 -11.86 0.71 -8.15
N ARG A 8 -12.81 -0.22 -8.40
CA ARG A 8 -14.21 0.08 -8.80
C ARG A 8 -15.21 -0.58 -7.82
N PRO A 9 -16.38 0.02 -7.51
CA PRO A 9 -17.16 -0.34 -6.34
C PRO A 9 -18.21 -1.43 -6.61
N ARG A 10 -18.38 -2.42 -5.70
CA ARG A 10 -19.67 -2.82 -5.06
C ARG A 10 -19.57 -4.09 -4.16
N ARG A 11 -20.18 -3.94 -2.96
CA ARG A 11 -20.67 -4.92 -1.93
C ARG A 11 -19.73 -5.30 -0.75
N MET A 12 -20.30 -5.13 0.47
CA MET A 12 -19.79 -5.39 1.85
C MET A 12 -19.10 -6.75 2.03
N TYR A 13 -17.80 -6.80 2.38
CA TYR A 13 -17.15 -6.86 3.72
C TYR A 13 -17.39 -8.14 4.55
N GLY A 14 -16.54 -9.15 4.32
CA GLY A 14 -16.10 -10.12 5.33
C GLY A 14 -14.71 -9.71 5.85
N THR A 15 -14.44 -10.00 7.12
CA THR A 15 -13.24 -9.62 7.90
C THR A 15 -11.95 -9.98 7.16
N ALA A 16 -11.24 -8.97 6.68
CA ALA A 16 -9.93 -9.10 6.07
C ALA A 16 -8.87 -8.98 7.17
N ASP A 17 -8.54 -10.12 7.79
CA ASP A 17 -7.43 -10.22 8.73
C ASP A 17 -6.32 -11.12 8.15
N ASP A 18 -5.11 -10.58 8.33
CA ASP A 18 -3.74 -11.07 8.12
C ASP A 18 -3.15 -11.28 6.71
N ASP A 19 -3.88 -11.75 5.71
CA ASP A 19 -3.25 -12.03 4.40
C ASP A 19 -4.27 -11.92 3.28
N SER A 20 -5.00 -10.80 3.27
CA SER A 20 -6.12 -10.54 2.37
C SER A 20 -5.68 -10.72 0.92
N SER A 21 -5.90 -11.93 0.39
CA SER A 21 -5.70 -12.25 -1.01
C SER A 21 -6.50 -11.22 -1.79
N LEU A 22 -5.78 -10.38 -2.53
CA LEU A 22 -6.41 -9.41 -3.40
C LEU A 22 -7.46 -10.16 -4.24
N PRO A 23 -8.71 -9.68 -4.32
CA PRO A 23 -9.71 -10.23 -5.21
C PRO A 23 -9.10 -10.61 -6.56
N PRO A 24 -9.50 -11.73 -7.18
CA PRO A 24 -8.85 -12.24 -8.39
C PRO A 24 -8.89 -11.26 -9.59
N ASP A 25 -9.64 -10.16 -9.47
CA ASP A 25 -9.77 -9.09 -10.45
C ASP A 25 -8.65 -8.03 -10.40
N TYR A 26 -7.58 -8.25 -9.63
CA TYR A 26 -6.42 -7.36 -9.59
C TYR A 26 -5.29 -7.81 -10.52
N THR A 27 -4.94 -6.98 -11.49
CA THR A 27 -3.75 -7.19 -12.34
C THR A 27 -2.48 -6.79 -11.60
N VAL A 28 -1.57 -7.74 -11.42
CA VAL A 28 -0.23 -7.49 -10.85
C VAL A 28 0.70 -6.97 -11.95
N PHE A 29 1.26 -5.77 -11.76
CA PHE A 29 2.13 -5.11 -12.75
C PHE A 29 3.63 -5.22 -12.48
N GLY A 30 4.03 -5.74 -11.32
CA GLY A 30 5.43 -5.84 -10.93
C GLY A 30 5.60 -5.91 -9.43
N GLN A 31 6.85 -5.92 -8.98
CA GLN A 31 7.19 -6.14 -7.58
C GLN A 31 8.34 -5.24 -7.16
N LEU A 32 8.26 -4.69 -5.95
CA LEU A 32 9.37 -3.96 -5.33
C LEU A 32 10.52 -4.90 -4.97
N ASP A 33 11.75 -4.41 -5.17
CA ASP A 33 12.97 -4.99 -4.59
C ASP A 33 13.03 -4.83 -3.06
N GLU A 34 14.06 -5.40 -2.45
CA GLU A 34 14.24 -5.44 -0.99
C GLU A 34 14.41 -4.04 -0.40
N ASP A 35 15.24 -3.19 -1.00
CA ASP A 35 15.52 -1.83 -0.52
C ASP A 35 14.26 -0.95 -0.57
N SER A 36 13.51 -1.06 -1.67
CA SER A 36 12.23 -0.36 -1.83
C SER A 36 11.17 -0.88 -0.86
N THR A 37 11.12 -2.19 -0.64
CA THR A 37 10.19 -2.81 0.33
C THR A 37 10.52 -2.33 1.75
N LYS A 38 11.81 -2.26 2.11
CA LYS A 38 12.25 -1.73 3.41
C LYS A 38 11.85 -0.28 3.60
N THR A 39 12.01 0.56 2.58
CA THR A 39 11.61 1.98 2.63
C THR A 39 10.12 2.13 2.94
N VAL A 40 9.27 1.35 2.28
CA VAL A 40 7.82 1.35 2.53
C VAL A 40 7.50 0.88 3.94
N ALA A 41 8.17 -0.16 4.44
CA ALA A 41 7.99 -0.67 5.80
C ALA A 41 8.40 0.37 6.86
N ASP A 42 9.52 1.06 6.66
CA ASP A 42 10.01 2.10 7.58
C ASP A 42 9.05 3.30 7.65
N ILE A 43 8.37 3.64 6.54
CA ILE A 43 7.29 4.64 6.52
C ILE A 43 6.04 4.13 7.26
N ALA A 44 5.61 2.89 6.98
CA ALA A 44 4.44 2.29 7.61
C ALA A 44 4.59 2.21 9.14
N ALA A 45 5.79 1.92 9.63
CA ALA A 45 6.10 1.88 11.07
C ALA A 45 5.91 3.23 11.79
N LYS A 46 5.97 4.36 11.07
CA LYS A 46 5.69 5.69 11.63
C LYS A 46 4.20 5.90 11.90
N GLY A 47 3.33 5.17 11.21
CA GLY A 47 1.89 5.21 11.37
C GLY A 47 1.25 6.50 10.84
N THR A 48 0.03 6.74 11.31
CA THR A 48 -0.83 7.85 10.89
C THR A 48 -0.88 8.96 11.94
N ASP A 49 -1.27 10.16 11.53
CA ASP A 49 -1.38 11.36 12.38
C ASP A 49 -2.33 11.15 13.57
N THR A 50 -3.40 10.39 13.36
CA THR A 50 -4.39 10.07 14.40
C THR A 50 -4.13 8.74 15.11
N GLY A 51 -3.16 7.94 14.64
CA GLY A 51 -2.94 6.57 15.09
C GLY A 51 -4.02 5.56 14.64
N ALA A 52 -4.99 5.98 13.84
CA ALA A 52 -6.00 5.10 13.22
C ALA A 52 -5.52 4.58 11.85
N GLY A 53 -5.90 3.35 11.49
CA GLY A 53 -5.29 2.62 10.35
C GLY A 53 -5.35 3.31 8.98
N ASP A 54 -6.42 4.03 8.66
CA ASP A 54 -6.62 4.70 7.36
C ASP A 54 -6.53 6.25 7.47
N GLY A 55 -5.86 6.74 8.51
CA GLY A 55 -5.61 8.18 8.72
C GLY A 55 -4.49 8.73 7.84
N ALA A 56 -4.38 10.07 7.77
CA ALA A 56 -3.26 10.72 7.09
C ALA A 56 -1.91 10.24 7.64
N PRO A 57 -0.83 10.16 6.84
CA PRO A 57 0.49 9.78 7.33
C PRO A 57 0.97 10.71 8.46
N LYS A 58 1.69 10.17 9.45
CA LYS A 58 2.28 10.95 10.54
C LYS A 58 3.34 11.94 10.05
N GLU A 59 4.05 11.58 8.99
CA GLU A 59 5.01 12.46 8.32
C GLU A 59 4.64 12.57 6.85
N THR A 60 4.78 13.77 6.27
CA THR A 60 4.50 13.97 4.84
C THR A 60 5.49 13.17 4.00
N VAL A 61 4.96 12.28 3.16
CA VAL A 61 5.73 11.54 2.16
C VAL A 61 5.25 11.95 0.78
N ALA A 62 6.18 12.39 -0.07
CA ALA A 62 5.90 12.83 -1.43
C ALA A 62 6.83 12.13 -2.43
N ILE A 63 6.26 11.72 -3.57
CA ILE A 63 7.04 11.23 -4.71
C ILE A 63 7.53 12.44 -5.49
N THR A 64 8.84 12.62 -5.60
CA THR A 64 9.44 13.80 -6.26
C THR A 64 9.67 13.60 -7.75
N GLY A 65 9.68 12.36 -8.22
CA GLY A 65 9.85 12.02 -9.62
C GLY A 65 9.81 10.51 -9.85
N VAL A 66 9.64 10.12 -11.11
CA VAL A 66 9.66 8.72 -11.55
C VAL A 66 10.62 8.64 -12.73
N SER A 67 11.52 7.65 -12.70
CA SER A 67 12.41 7.36 -13.81
C SER A 67 12.07 6.00 -14.39
N THR A 68 11.96 5.93 -15.71
CA THR A 68 11.79 4.68 -16.46
C THR A 68 13.14 4.31 -17.08
N LYS A 69 13.44 3.01 -17.14
CA LYS A 69 14.58 2.52 -17.93
C LYS A 69 14.35 2.71 -19.42
#